data_AF-A0A257JCG6-F1
#
_entry.id   AF-A0A257JCG6-F1
#
_cell.length_a   1.000
_cell.length_b   1.000
_cell.length_c   1.000
_cell.angle_alpha   90.00
_cell.angle_beta   90.00
_cell.angle_gamma   90.00
#
_symmetry.space_group_name_H-M   'P 1'
#
loop_
_entity.id
_entity.type
_entity.pdbx_description
1 polymer ?
#
loop_
_entity_poly.entity_id
_entity_poly.type
_entity_poly.pdbx_seq_one_letter_code
_entity_poly.pdbx_strand_id
1 'polypeptide(L)'
;MAQSAHLMRGLQPERCLAASDSEIRRVLHRGRTALWLPGEALRDQPDPNTNWQTTSDSMALLLARRLNAERLVVVKSCDVPAPRGLAALAEAGVLDSRFAQLAEGACFPIELVHKADLATVRDALLGLTT
;
A
#
# COMPACT_ATOMS: atom_id res chain seq x y z
N MET A 1 -7.54 7.78 -4.80
CA MET A 1 -6.62 6.73 -5.33
C MET A 1 -6.86 6.44 -6.81
N ALA A 2 -8.10 6.33 -7.30
CA ALA A 2 -8.38 6.04 -8.71
C ALA A 2 -7.75 7.04 -9.70
N GLN A 3 -7.87 8.35 -9.44
CA GLN A 3 -7.28 9.38 -10.31
C GLN A 3 -5.75 9.26 -10.39
N SER A 4 -5.10 8.98 -9.25
CA SER A 4 -3.64 8.77 -9.18
C SER A 4 -3.21 7.55 -9.99
N ALA A 5 -3.98 6.46 -9.95
CA ALA A 5 -3.70 5.27 -10.76
C ALA A 5 -3.82 5.56 -12.27
N HIS A 6 -4.84 6.31 -12.69
CA HIS A 6 -4.96 6.75 -14.09
C HIS A 6 -3.80 7.63 -14.53
N LEU A 7 -3.38 8.58 -13.69
CA LEU A 7 -2.20 9.41 -13.94
C LEU A 7 -0.93 8.55 -14.11
N MET A 8 -0.68 7.61 -13.19
CA MET A 8 0.47 6.71 -13.25
C MET A 8 0.48 5.86 -14.54
N ARG A 9 -0.68 5.41 -15.00
CA ARG A 9 -0.80 4.70 -16.28
C ARG A 9 -0.49 5.62 -17.47
N GLY A 10 -0.92 6.89 -17.42
CA GLY A 10 -0.60 7.88 -18.44
C GLY A 10 0.90 8.17 -18.54
N LEU A 11 1.60 8.17 -17.39
CA LEU A 11 3.05 8.35 -17.33
C LEU A 11 3.83 7.08 -17.76
N GLN A 12 3.28 5.90 -17.48
CA GLN A 12 3.90 4.60 -17.75
C GLN A 12 2.86 3.60 -18.29
N PRO A 13 2.66 3.54 -19.62
CA PRO A 13 1.61 2.74 -20.26
C PRO A 13 1.71 1.23 -20.04
N GLU A 14 2.90 0.76 -19.68
CA GLU A 14 3.21 -0.63 -19.32
C GLU A 14 2.68 -1.07 -17.95
N ARG A 15 2.10 -0.17 -17.16
CA ARG A 15 1.40 -0.53 -15.92
C ARG A 15 -0.06 -0.90 -16.20
N CYS A 16 -0.57 -1.94 -15.54
CA CYS A 16 -1.94 -2.40 -15.74
C CYS A 16 -2.86 -1.94 -14.62
N LEU A 17 -4.00 -1.32 -14.95
CA LEU A 17 -5.05 -1.10 -13.97
C LEU A 17 -5.68 -2.45 -13.59
N ALA A 18 -6.01 -2.61 -12.31
CA ALA A 18 -6.71 -3.78 -11.79
C ALA A 18 -7.71 -3.35 -10.71
N ALA A 19 -8.97 -3.73 -10.85
CA ALA A 19 -10.05 -3.35 -9.95
C ALA A 19 -10.42 -4.46 -8.95
N SER A 20 -10.02 -5.71 -9.23
CA SER A 20 -10.24 -6.86 -8.35
C SER A 20 -8.96 -7.64 -8.02
N ASP A 21 -8.99 -8.40 -6.92
CA ASP A 21 -7.89 -9.30 -6.52
C ASP A 21 -7.51 -10.29 -7.64
N SER A 22 -8.50 -10.77 -8.40
CA SER A 22 -8.28 -11.68 -9.53
C SER A 22 -7.50 -11.02 -10.68
N GLU A 23 -7.78 -9.76 -10.97
CA GLU A 23 -7.06 -8.99 -11.98
C GLU A 23 -5.65 -8.63 -11.51
N ILE A 24 -5.49 -8.27 -10.23
CA ILE A 24 -4.17 -8.03 -9.64
C ILE A 24 -3.31 -9.28 -9.82
N ARG A 25 -3.80 -10.44 -9.39
CA ARG A 25 -3.08 -11.72 -9.53
C ARG A 25 -2.73 -12.02 -10.99
N ARG A 26 -3.66 -11.80 -11.93
CA ARG A 26 -3.42 -12.00 -13.37
C ARG A 26 -2.31 -11.11 -13.91
N VAL A 27 -2.26 -9.85 -13.51
CA VAL A 27 -1.20 -8.90 -13.91
C VAL A 27 0.15 -9.33 -13.33
N LEU A 28 0.18 -9.67 -12.04
CA LEU A 28 1.40 -10.11 -11.35
C LEU A 28 1.96 -11.41 -11.94
N HIS A 29 1.11 -12.40 -12.27
CA HIS A 29 1.53 -13.64 -12.93
C HIS A 29 2.18 -13.43 -14.30
N ARG A 30 1.94 -12.29 -14.95
CA ARG A 30 2.58 -11.90 -16.22
C ARG A 30 3.87 -11.11 -16.01
N GLY A 31 4.37 -10.99 -14.77
CA GLY A 31 5.56 -10.20 -14.44
C GLY A 31 5.36 -8.70 -14.61
N ARG A 32 4.11 -8.21 -14.56
CA ARG A 32 3.78 -6.79 -14.73
C ARG A 32 3.36 -6.15 -13.42
N THR A 33 3.45 -4.83 -13.35
CA THR A 33 3.02 -4.04 -12.20
C THR A 33 1.53 -3.68 -12.28
N ALA A 34 0.78 -4.06 -11.25
CA ALA A 34 -0.63 -3.70 -11.09
C ALA A 34 -0.78 -2.32 -10.42
N LEU A 35 -1.66 -1.50 -10.97
CA LEU A 35 -2.15 -0.26 -10.39
C LEU A 35 -3.58 -0.52 -9.89
N TRP A 36 -3.73 -0.61 -8.58
CA TRP A 36 -4.99 -0.98 -7.97
C TRP A 36 -6.03 0.16 -8.00
N LEU A 37 -7.25 -0.18 -8.43
CA LEU A 37 -8.43 0.68 -8.42
C LEU A 37 -9.40 0.19 -7.34
N PRO A 38 -9.38 0.81 -6.15
CA PRO A 38 -10.11 0.29 -5.00
C PRO A 38 -11.63 0.51 -5.10
N GLY A 39 -12.07 1.43 -5.97
CA GLY A 39 -13.45 1.95 -5.97
C GLY A 39 -14.52 0.93 -6.37
N GLU A 40 -14.19 -0.06 -7.21
CA GLU A 40 -15.13 -1.14 -7.54
C GLU A 40 -15.10 -2.21 -6.45
N ALA A 41 -13.91 -2.67 -6.04
CA ALA A 41 -13.75 -3.62 -4.95
C ALA A 41 -14.42 -3.19 -3.63
N LEU A 42 -14.30 -1.92 -3.24
CA LEU A 42 -14.92 -1.38 -2.01
C LEU A 42 -16.44 -1.22 -2.12
N ARG A 43 -16.98 -1.07 -3.33
CA ARG A 43 -18.43 -0.97 -3.56
C ARG A 43 -19.10 -2.34 -3.51
N ASP A 44 -18.44 -3.35 -4.06
CA ASP A 44 -18.97 -4.71 -4.09
C ASP A 44 -18.90 -5.39 -2.72
N GLN A 45 -17.93 -5.00 -1.88
CA GLN A 45 -17.74 -5.54 -0.53
C GLN A 45 -17.44 -4.42 0.48
N PRO A 46 -18.45 -3.64 0.88
CA PRO A 46 -18.28 -2.67 1.95
C PRO A 46 -18.01 -3.40 3.27
N ASP A 47 -16.94 -3.00 3.96
CA ASP A 47 -16.60 -3.51 5.29
C ASP A 47 -16.68 -2.36 6.32
N PRO A 48 -16.51 -2.61 7.64
CA PRO A 48 -16.51 -1.55 8.65
C PRO A 48 -15.45 -0.46 8.43
N ASN A 49 -14.44 -0.72 7.60
CA ASN A 49 -13.38 0.20 7.20
C ASN A 49 -13.68 0.92 5.86
N THR A 50 -14.80 0.66 5.20
CA THR A 50 -15.29 1.46 4.05
C THR A 50 -15.91 2.77 4.56
N ASN A 51 -15.09 3.61 5.18
CA ASN A 51 -15.48 4.89 5.75
C ASN A 51 -14.42 5.97 5.46
N TRP A 52 -14.78 7.24 5.65
CA TRP A 52 -13.91 8.39 5.37
C TRP A 52 -12.66 8.49 6.25
N GLN A 53 -12.59 7.74 7.35
CA GLN A 53 -11.42 7.70 8.24
C GLN A 53 -10.34 6.73 7.74
N THR A 54 -10.67 5.84 6.79
CA THR A 54 -9.71 4.94 6.16
C THR A 54 -9.01 5.64 5.01
N THR A 55 -7.70 5.87 5.17
CA THR A 55 -6.87 6.52 4.15
C THR A 55 -6.26 5.49 3.19
N SER A 56 -5.46 5.98 2.22
CA SER A 56 -4.68 5.13 1.31
C SER A 56 -3.77 4.14 2.02
N ASP A 57 -3.26 4.48 3.21
CA ASP A 57 -2.28 3.63 3.91
C ASP A 57 -2.96 2.36 4.44
N SER A 58 -4.04 2.52 5.20
CA SER A 58 -4.87 1.40 5.67
C SER A 58 -5.40 0.55 4.52
N MET A 59 -5.82 1.16 3.41
CA MET A 59 -6.26 0.41 2.24
C MET A 59 -5.13 -0.43 1.63
N ALA A 60 -3.89 0.09 1.59
CA ALA A 60 -2.73 -0.66 1.13
C ALA A 60 -2.42 -1.84 2.06
N LEU A 61 -2.54 -1.64 3.38
CA LEU A 61 -2.35 -2.70 4.38
C LEU A 61 -3.40 -3.81 4.27
N LEU A 62 -4.68 -3.45 4.14
CA LEU A 62 -5.75 -4.41 3.95
C LEU A 62 -5.58 -5.18 2.63
N LEU A 63 -5.18 -4.50 1.56
CA LEU A 63 -4.86 -5.16 0.30
C LEU A 63 -3.70 -6.15 0.46
N ALA A 64 -2.61 -5.73 1.12
CA ALA A 64 -1.45 -6.59 1.37
C ALA A 64 -1.84 -7.87 2.12
N ARG A 65 -2.72 -7.77 3.13
CA ARG A 65 -3.29 -8.93 3.82
C ARG A 65 -4.10 -9.84 2.88
N ARG A 66 -5.04 -9.28 2.12
CA ARG A 66 -5.88 -10.07 1.18
C ARG A 66 -5.07 -10.79 0.11
N LEU A 67 -3.98 -10.17 -0.35
CA LEU A 67 -3.09 -10.74 -1.35
C LEU A 67 -2.03 -11.68 -0.75
N ASN A 68 -1.92 -11.78 0.57
CA ASN A 68 -0.82 -12.44 1.27
C ASN A 68 0.54 -11.95 0.74
N ALA A 69 0.70 -10.63 0.69
CA ALA A 69 1.90 -9.99 0.19
C ALA A 69 3.10 -10.35 1.08
N GLU A 70 4.27 -10.50 0.46
CA GLU A 70 5.53 -10.75 1.17
C GLU A 70 5.99 -9.54 1.99
N ARG A 71 5.61 -8.33 1.57
CA ARG A 71 6.01 -7.06 2.19
C ARG A 71 5.00 -5.96 1.87
N LEU A 72 4.89 -4.99 2.78
CA LEU A 72 4.24 -3.71 2.52
C LEU A 72 5.25 -2.57 2.67
N VAL A 73 5.44 -1.77 1.61
CA VAL A 73 6.24 -0.55 1.65
C VAL A 73 5.32 0.66 1.50
N VAL A 74 5.31 1.54 2.50
CA VAL A 74 4.52 2.77 2.50
C VAL A 74 5.44 3.96 2.26
N VAL A 75 5.30 4.59 1.09
CA VAL A 75 6.11 5.76 0.71
C VAL A 75 5.43 7.04 1.16
N LYS A 76 6.15 7.86 1.93
CA LYS A 76 5.66 9.12 2.50
C LYS A 76 6.38 10.33 1.91
N SER A 77 5.67 11.45 1.79
CA SER A 77 6.25 12.72 1.35
C SER A 77 6.64 13.65 2.50
N CYS A 78 6.19 13.34 3.72
CA CYS A 78 6.60 14.00 4.95
C CYS A 78 7.81 13.27 5.54
N ASP A 79 8.55 13.96 6.41
CA ASP A 79 9.64 13.36 7.15
C ASP A 79 9.14 12.14 7.92
N VAL A 80 9.79 10.99 7.68
CA VAL A 80 9.54 9.76 8.42
C VAL A 80 10.49 9.79 9.62
N PRO A 81 10.01 10.05 10.85
CA PRO A 81 10.90 10.07 12.00
C PRO A 81 11.57 8.71 12.18
N ALA A 82 12.82 8.74 12.65
CA ALA A 82 13.64 7.57 12.97
C ALA A 82 12.84 6.50 13.73
N PRO A 83 13.15 5.20 13.57
CA PRO A 83 12.21 4.10 13.81
C PRO A 83 11.51 4.21 15.16
N ARG A 84 10.21 4.53 15.08
CA ARG A 84 9.25 4.37 16.17
C ARG A 84 8.23 3.34 15.73
N GLY A 85 7.64 2.62 16.67
CA GLY A 85 6.57 1.65 16.37
C GLY A 85 5.41 2.31 15.61
N LEU A 86 4.61 1.51 14.90
CA LEU A 86 3.50 1.99 14.07
C LEU A 86 2.52 2.90 14.83
N ALA A 87 2.30 2.64 16.12
CA ALA A 87 1.47 3.48 16.99
C ALA A 87 1.99 4.92 17.10
N ALA A 88 3.29 5.10 17.33
CA ALA A 88 3.89 6.43 17.44
C ALA A 88 3.91 7.16 16.09
N LEU A 89 4.01 6.42 14.97
CA LEU A 89 3.88 7.00 13.62
C LEU A 89 2.44 7.45 13.33
N ALA A 90 1.45 6.72 13.83
CA ALA A 90 0.05 7.12 13.76
C ALA A 90 -0.24 8.34 14.64
N GLU A 91 0.28 8.38 15.87
CA GLU A 91 0.17 9.55 16.78
C GLU A 91 0.84 10.81 16.20
N ALA A 92 1.97 10.65 15.50
CA ALA A 92 2.66 11.73 14.81
C ALA A 92 1.95 12.18 13.52
N GLY A 93 0.83 11.55 13.12
CA GLY A 93 0.09 11.87 11.90
C GLY A 93 0.78 11.45 10.60
N VAL A 94 1.81 10.60 10.69
CA VAL A 94 2.51 10.05 9.51
C VAL A 94 1.65 8.97 8.85
N LEU A 95 0.99 8.14 9.67
CA LEU A 95 0.01 7.14 9.26
C LEU A 95 -1.38 7.53 9.73
N ASP A 96 -2.40 6.90 9.16
CA ASP A 96 -3.75 7.00 9.73
C ASP A 96 -3.82 6.36 11.12
N SER A 97 -4.77 6.83 11.94
CA SER A 97 -4.91 6.42 13.35
C SER A 97 -5.29 4.95 13.53
N ARG A 98 -5.84 4.30 12.50
CA ARG A 98 -6.27 2.90 12.53
C ARG A 98 -5.19 1.96 12.03
N PHE A 99 -4.16 2.47 11.36
CA PHE A 99 -3.12 1.68 10.71
C PHE A 99 -2.42 0.75 11.69
N ALA A 100 -2.06 1.26 12.88
CA ALA A 100 -1.39 0.47 13.90
C ALA A 100 -2.25 -0.72 14.35
N GLN A 101 -3.54 -0.50 14.62
CA GLN A 101 -4.49 -1.55 14.98
C GLN A 101 -4.69 -2.54 13.82
N LEU A 102 -4.82 -2.05 12.59
CA LEU A 102 -4.96 -2.90 11.40
C LEU A 102 -3.69 -3.68 11.08
N ALA A 103 -2.53 -3.26 11.58
CA ALA A 103 -1.25 -3.94 11.37
C ALA A 103 -1.01 -5.06 12.37
N GLU A 104 -1.74 -5.09 13.51
CA GLU A 104 -1.62 -6.14 14.51
C GLU A 104 -1.88 -7.52 13.92
N GLY A 105 -0.91 -8.43 14.03
CA GLY A 105 -0.97 -9.77 13.45
C GLY A 105 -0.68 -9.82 11.95
N ALA A 106 -0.12 -8.76 11.35
CA ALA A 106 0.39 -8.85 9.98
C ALA A 106 1.58 -9.82 9.93
N CYS A 107 1.49 -10.84 9.08
CA CYS A 107 2.53 -11.86 8.91
C CYS A 107 3.63 -11.45 7.91
N PHE A 108 3.77 -10.15 7.62
CA PHE A 108 4.72 -9.61 6.67
C PHE A 108 5.34 -8.31 7.20
N PRO A 109 6.60 -8.00 6.83
CA PRO A 109 7.23 -6.74 7.18
C PRO A 109 6.50 -5.53 6.58
N ILE A 110 6.36 -4.48 7.40
CA ILE A 110 5.81 -3.19 7.02
C ILE A 110 6.92 -2.14 7.16
N GLU A 111 7.32 -1.55 6.05
CA GLU A 111 8.34 -0.50 6.00
C GLU A 111 7.73 0.84 5.64
N LEU A 112 8.16 1.89 6.34
CA LEU A 112 7.85 3.27 5.97
C LEU A 112 9.13 3.93 5.47
N VAL A 113 9.04 4.58 4.32
CA VAL A 113 10.19 5.22 3.66
C VAL A 113 9.79 6.60 3.16
N HIS A 114 10.73 7.54 3.19
CA HIS A 114 10.50 8.84 2.58
C HIS A 114 10.63 8.73 1.05
N LYS A 115 9.89 9.55 0.29
CA LYS A 115 9.88 9.52 -1.18
C LYS A 115 11.24 9.77 -1.83
N ALA A 116 12.18 10.38 -1.09
CA ALA A 116 13.54 10.63 -1.56
C ALA A 116 14.44 9.38 -1.43
N ASP A 117 14.06 8.40 -0.60
CA ASP A 117 14.85 7.21 -0.29
C ASP A 117 14.62 6.10 -1.33
N LEU A 118 14.91 6.42 -2.59
CA LEU A 118 14.69 5.49 -3.71
C LEU A 118 15.50 4.20 -3.58
N ALA A 119 16.69 4.27 -2.98
CA ALA A 119 17.53 3.09 -2.74
C ALA A 119 16.84 2.12 -1.77
N THR A 120 16.28 2.61 -0.67
CA THR A 120 15.55 1.80 0.30
C THR A 120 14.31 1.15 -0.33
N VAL A 121 13.54 1.91 -1.14
CA VAL A 121 12.40 1.34 -1.88
C VAL A 121 12.86 0.21 -2.80
N ARG A 122 13.94 0.41 -3.56
CA ARG A 122 14.49 -0.61 -4.46
C ARG A 122 14.89 -1.86 -3.68
N ASP A 123 15.63 -1.68 -2.59
CA ASP A 123 16.16 -2.79 -1.80
C ASP A 123 15.01 -3.59 -1.14
N ALA A 124 13.97 -2.90 -0.68
CA ALA A 124 12.75 -3.53 -0.17
C ALA A 124 12.00 -4.34 -1.23
N LEU A 125 11.92 -3.83 -2.47
CA LEU A 125 11.30 -4.53 -3.60
C LEU A 125 12.11 -5.75 -4.08
N LEU A 126 13.43 -5.74 -3.87
CA LEU A 126 14.33 -6.84 -4.23
C LEU A 126 14.53 -7.86 -3.09
N GLY A 127 13.91 -7.64 -1.92
CA GLY A 127 14.11 -8.50 -0.74
C GLY A 127 15.50 -8.40 -0.13
N LEU A 128 16.20 -7.27 -0.35
CA LEU A 128 17.54 -7.02 0.18
C LEU A 128 17.51 -6.34 1.56
N THR A 129 16.35 -5.85 2.01
CA THR A 129 16.16 -5.32 3.36
C THR A 129 16.04 -6.47 4.37
N THR A 130 16.97 -6.49 5.34
CA THR A 130 17.08 -7.49 6.42
C THR A 130 15.99 -7.32 7.47
#